data_AF-A0A0F9R8V5-F1
#
_entry.id   AF-A0A0F9R8V5-F1
#
_cell.length_a   1.000
_cell.length_b   1.000
_cell.length_c   1.000
_cell.angle_alpha   90.00
_cell.angle_beta   90.00
_cell.angle_gamma   90.00
#
_symmetry.space_group_name_H-M   'P 1'
#
loop_
_entity.id
_entity.type
_entity.pdbx_description
1 polymer ?
#
loop_
_entity_poly.entity_id
_entity_poly.type
_entity_poly.pdbx_seq_one_letter_code
_entity_poly.pdbx_strand_id
1 'polypeptide(L)'
;RFIMTDLKGEIEIKAEAGSAFPQSQAAVRATIQSLIELGLINVRDPMTAYNILQHAGLAHLSGAVDDDFKIAAEEFDMFLDTVEQTGVPPDVDPVFDNHFAHFMQHKRDAQTDKFRKKPPQIRALWTQHTLGHLQNMQEWAAAGFTVPRGGEPPDVVPIEGADGKGNTRPPQGKKPPGTQGQTIPGVKSPQTGEPLEPKKPVV
;
A
#
# COMPACT_ATOMS: atom_id res chain seq x y z
N ARG A 1 30.17 3.27 -9.45
CA ARG A 1 31.45 2.86 -10.08
C ARG A 1 31.72 1.42 -9.62
N PHE A 2 31.41 0.43 -10.44
CA PHE A 2 31.67 -0.98 -10.11
C PHE A 2 33.15 -1.26 -10.33
N ILE A 3 33.84 -1.67 -9.27
CA ILE A 3 35.24 -2.08 -9.34
C ILE A 3 35.20 -3.51 -9.86
N MET A 4 35.69 -3.70 -11.09
CA MET A 4 35.76 -5.02 -11.73
C MET A 4 36.71 -5.91 -10.91
N THR A 5 36.16 -6.93 -10.27
CA THR A 5 36.93 -8.07 -9.78
C THR A 5 37.03 -9.06 -10.95
N ASP A 6 38.23 -9.15 -11.54
CA ASP A 6 38.56 -10.12 -12.59
C ASP A 6 38.60 -11.53 -11.98
N LEU A 7 37.52 -12.29 -12.14
CA LEU A 7 37.42 -13.69 -11.73
C LEU A 7 38.25 -14.54 -12.71
N LYS A 8 39.54 -14.70 -12.41
CA LYS A 8 40.43 -15.60 -13.16
C LYS A 8 40.12 -17.06 -12.80
N GLY A 9 39.18 -17.63 -13.53
CA GLY A 9 38.79 -19.04 -13.53
C GLY A 9 37.71 -19.25 -14.58
N GLU A 10 37.78 -20.33 -15.36
CA GLU A 10 36.80 -20.65 -16.41
C GLU A 10 35.42 -20.94 -15.80
N ILE A 11 34.65 -19.90 -15.53
CA ILE A 11 33.22 -20.01 -15.25
C ILE A 11 32.51 -19.95 -16.60
N GLU A 12 32.18 -21.11 -17.17
CA GLU A 12 31.34 -21.22 -18.35
C GLU A 12 29.88 -20.92 -17.95
N ILE A 13 29.43 -19.68 -18.15
CA ILE A 13 28.02 -19.32 -17.97
C ILE A 13 27.26 -19.78 -19.22
N LYS A 14 26.64 -20.97 -19.14
CA LYS A 14 25.66 -21.41 -20.14
C LYS A 14 24.32 -20.76 -19.84
N ALA A 15 24.01 -19.66 -20.54
CA ALA A 15 22.68 -19.09 -20.51
C ALA A 15 21.72 -20.01 -21.29
N GLU A 16 20.90 -20.77 -20.57
CA GLU A 16 19.85 -21.58 -21.18
C GLU A 16 18.69 -20.69 -21.66
N ALA A 17 18.24 -20.91 -22.89
CA ALA A 17 17.09 -20.19 -23.46
C ALA A 17 15.84 -20.50 -22.62
N GLY A 18 15.34 -19.49 -21.88
CA GLY A 18 14.22 -19.62 -20.94
C GLY A 18 14.59 -19.45 -19.46
N SER A 19 15.89 -19.41 -19.12
CA SER A 19 16.38 -19.15 -17.76
C SER A 19 16.47 -17.64 -17.42
N ALA A 20 16.19 -16.78 -18.39
CA ALA A 20 16.25 -15.34 -18.20
C ALA A 20 15.05 -14.86 -17.36
N PHE A 21 15.34 -14.25 -16.21
CA PHE A 21 14.39 -13.41 -15.51
C PHE A 21 13.77 -12.38 -16.48
N PRO A 22 12.49 -12.01 -16.30
CA PRO A 22 11.83 -11.03 -17.17
C PRO A 22 12.66 -9.76 -17.30
N GLN A 23 13.24 -9.53 -18.49
CA GLN A 23 14.14 -8.39 -18.73
C GLN A 23 13.38 -7.08 -18.99
N SER A 24 12.06 -7.13 -19.18
CA SER A 24 11.23 -5.97 -19.50
C SER A 24 10.01 -5.87 -18.60
N GLN A 25 9.51 -4.65 -18.39
CA GLN A 25 8.27 -4.38 -17.67
C GLN A 25 7.04 -5.02 -18.33
N ALA A 26 7.08 -5.20 -19.66
CA ALA A 26 6.04 -5.95 -20.38
C ALA A 26 6.08 -7.45 -20.01
N ALA A 27 7.28 -8.04 -19.92
CA ALA A 27 7.45 -9.42 -19.51
C ALA A 27 7.04 -9.64 -18.05
N VAL A 28 7.39 -8.73 -17.13
CA VAL A 28 6.93 -8.78 -15.72
C VAL A 28 5.40 -8.78 -15.64
N ARG A 29 4.73 -7.89 -16.38
CA ARG A 29 3.25 -7.84 -16.42
C ARG A 29 2.63 -9.12 -16.98
N ALA A 30 3.19 -9.67 -18.05
CA ALA A 30 2.73 -10.95 -18.61
C ALA A 30 2.91 -12.12 -17.63
N THR A 31 4.03 -12.15 -16.89
CA THR A 31 4.26 -13.14 -15.84
C THR A 31 3.26 -13.00 -14.70
N ILE A 32 3.03 -11.78 -14.19
CA ILE A 32 2.03 -11.54 -13.13
C ILE A 32 0.64 -12.00 -13.59
N GLN A 33 0.23 -11.64 -14.80
CA GLN A 33 -1.04 -12.09 -15.36
C GLN A 33 -1.14 -13.63 -15.43
N SER A 34 -0.08 -14.30 -15.89
CA SER A 34 -0.03 -15.77 -15.93
C SER A 34 -0.17 -16.38 -14.52
N LEU A 35 0.47 -15.79 -13.51
CA LEU A 35 0.40 -16.26 -12.13
C LEU A 35 -0.99 -16.06 -11.51
N ILE A 36 -1.71 -15.01 -11.92
CA ILE A 36 -3.10 -14.77 -11.54
C ILE A 36 -4.02 -15.80 -12.19
N GLU A 37 -3.85 -16.05 -13.49
CA GLU A 37 -4.65 -17.05 -14.24
C GLU A 37 -4.45 -18.47 -13.70
N LEU A 38 -3.23 -18.80 -13.26
CA LEU A 38 -2.91 -20.07 -12.60
C LEU A 38 -3.39 -20.14 -11.14
N GLY A 39 -3.94 -19.05 -10.58
CA GLY A 39 -4.38 -18.98 -9.18
C GLY A 39 -3.24 -19.05 -8.16
N LEU A 40 -2.00 -18.81 -8.58
CA LEU A 40 -0.81 -18.85 -7.70
C LEU A 40 -0.65 -17.57 -6.89
N ILE A 41 -1.29 -16.48 -7.33
CA ILE A 41 -1.24 -15.17 -6.67
C ILE A 41 -2.67 -14.70 -6.38
N ASN A 42 -2.91 -14.31 -5.13
CA ASN A 42 -4.19 -13.75 -4.69
C ASN A 42 -4.16 -12.22 -4.74
N VAL A 43 -4.73 -11.63 -5.79
CA VAL A 43 -4.82 -10.16 -5.94
C VAL A 43 -5.73 -9.48 -4.91
N ARG A 44 -6.54 -10.24 -4.17
CA ARG A 44 -7.38 -9.70 -3.08
C ARG A 44 -6.62 -9.55 -1.77
N ASP A 45 -5.41 -10.10 -1.68
CA ASP A 45 -4.51 -9.87 -0.55
C ASP A 45 -3.86 -8.48 -0.73
N PRO A 46 -4.04 -7.53 0.22
CA PRO A 46 -3.57 -6.15 0.04
C PRO A 46 -2.06 -6.04 -0.15
N MET A 47 -1.29 -6.90 0.53
CA MET A 47 0.17 -6.95 0.39
C MET A 47 0.57 -7.41 -1.01
N THR A 48 -0.06 -8.47 -1.50
CA THR A 48 0.15 -8.98 -2.86
C THR A 48 -0.21 -7.92 -3.91
N ALA A 49 -1.35 -7.23 -3.74
CA ALA A 49 -1.76 -6.14 -4.62
C ALA A 49 -0.75 -4.99 -4.61
N TYR A 50 -0.28 -4.57 -3.43
CA TYR A 50 0.77 -3.56 -3.30
C TYR A 50 2.05 -3.96 -4.01
N ASN A 51 2.54 -5.19 -3.81
CA ASN A 51 3.75 -5.68 -4.47
C ASN A 51 3.61 -5.71 -6.00
N ILE A 52 2.45 -6.09 -6.52
CA ILE A 52 2.15 -6.03 -7.97
C ILE A 52 2.25 -4.58 -8.47
N LEU A 53 1.62 -3.64 -7.75
CA LEU A 53 1.68 -2.22 -8.09
C LEU A 53 3.11 -1.68 -8.02
N GLN A 54 3.88 -2.05 -7.01
CA GLN A 54 5.28 -1.67 -6.85
C GLN A 54 6.14 -2.18 -8.01
N HIS A 55 6.02 -3.45 -8.39
CA HIS A 55 6.73 -4.02 -9.54
C HIS A 55 6.33 -3.36 -10.87
N ALA A 56 5.07 -2.93 -11.00
CA ALA A 56 4.58 -2.20 -12.16
C ALA A 56 4.97 -0.70 -12.18
N GLY A 57 5.61 -0.19 -11.12
CA GLY A 57 5.92 1.24 -10.98
C GLY A 57 4.70 2.11 -10.65
N LEU A 58 3.64 1.51 -10.12
CA LEU A 58 2.33 2.11 -9.85
C LEU A 58 1.96 2.09 -8.36
N ALA A 59 2.94 1.98 -7.45
CA ALA A 59 2.70 1.96 -6.00
C ALA A 59 1.87 3.15 -5.51
N HIS A 60 2.02 4.33 -6.12
CA HIS A 60 1.21 5.52 -5.82
C HIS A 60 -0.31 5.32 -5.97
N LEU A 61 -0.76 4.27 -6.69
CA LEU A 61 -2.18 3.92 -6.83
C LEU A 61 -2.74 3.16 -5.61
N SER A 62 -1.89 2.68 -4.68
CA SER A 62 -2.38 2.04 -3.45
C SER A 62 -2.84 3.04 -2.38
N GLY A 63 -2.77 4.34 -2.66
CA GLY A 63 -3.20 5.39 -1.73
C GLY A 63 -2.43 5.33 -0.41
N ALA A 64 -3.14 5.48 0.70
CA ALA A 64 -2.58 5.52 2.05
C ALA A 64 -1.70 4.30 2.38
N VAL A 65 -1.97 3.13 1.80
CA VAL A 65 -1.19 1.89 2.04
C VAL A 65 0.31 2.08 1.75
N ASP A 66 0.66 2.84 0.70
CA ASP A 66 2.08 3.08 0.36
C ASP A 66 2.76 3.97 1.42
N ASP A 67 2.02 4.93 1.97
CA ASP A 67 2.54 5.86 2.96
C ASP A 67 2.70 5.15 4.31
N ASP A 68 1.74 4.30 4.72
CA ASP A 68 1.86 3.45 5.91
C ASP A 68 3.07 2.51 5.85
N PHE A 69 3.37 1.91 4.69
CA PHE A 69 4.58 1.08 4.55
C PHE A 69 5.87 1.88 4.77
N LYS A 70 5.92 3.13 4.31
CA LYS A 70 7.08 4.01 4.50
C LYS A 70 7.20 4.44 5.96
N ILE A 71 6.10 4.89 6.56
CA ILE A 71 6.05 5.31 7.97
C ILE A 71 6.47 4.15 8.87
N ALA A 72 5.92 2.95 8.68
CA ALA A 72 6.28 1.78 9.45
C ALA A 72 7.77 1.38 9.33
N ALA A 73 8.36 1.59 8.14
CA ALA A 73 9.79 1.37 7.94
C ALA A 73 10.66 2.45 8.63
N GLU A 74 10.24 3.71 8.56
CA GLU A 74 10.90 4.83 9.26
C GLU A 74 10.84 4.67 10.78
N GLU A 75 9.70 4.22 11.31
CA GLU A 75 9.54 3.88 12.74
C GLU A 75 10.48 2.76 13.17
N PHE A 76 10.66 1.73 12.34
CA PHE A 76 11.58 0.65 12.65
C PHE A 76 13.03 1.13 12.69
N ASP A 77 13.45 1.94 11.71
CA ASP A 77 14.79 2.54 11.71
C ASP A 77 14.98 3.45 12.94
N MET A 78 14.00 4.31 13.26
CA MET A 78 14.02 5.15 14.45
C MET A 78 14.12 4.34 15.75
N PHE A 79 13.35 3.25 15.85
CA PHE A 79 13.39 2.34 16.98
C PHE A 79 14.78 1.73 17.14
N LEU A 80 15.38 1.22 16.07
CA LEU A 80 16.70 0.59 16.15
C LEU A 80 17.80 1.56 16.61
N ASP A 81 17.66 2.84 16.26
CA ASP A 81 18.62 3.90 16.61
C ASP A 81 18.45 4.41 18.04
N THR A 82 17.22 4.46 18.55
CA THR A 82 16.89 5.13 19.83
C THR A 82 16.67 4.19 21.00
N VAL A 83 16.23 2.95 20.76
CA VAL A 83 15.73 2.05 21.82
C VAL A 83 16.80 1.70 22.86
N GLU A 84 18.08 1.67 22.49
CA GLU A 84 19.15 1.38 23.44
C GLU A 84 19.35 2.52 24.45
N GLN A 85 18.93 3.75 24.14
CA GLN A 85 18.99 4.88 25.07
C GLN A 85 17.65 5.11 25.77
N THR A 86 16.53 4.96 25.05
CA THR A 86 15.19 5.27 25.59
C THR A 86 14.54 4.09 26.29
N GLY A 87 14.76 2.86 25.79
CA GLY A 87 14.01 1.68 26.20
C GLY A 87 12.51 1.74 25.88
N VAL A 88 12.10 2.67 25.00
CA VAL A 88 10.69 2.94 24.67
C VAL A 88 10.46 2.65 23.19
N PRO A 89 9.51 1.77 22.83
CA PRO A 89 9.09 1.60 21.44
C PRO A 89 8.23 2.79 20.97
N PRO A 90 8.05 2.98 19.65
CA PRO A 90 7.06 3.93 19.13
C PRO A 90 5.66 3.66 19.69
N ASP A 91 4.84 4.71 19.73
CA ASP A 91 3.43 4.57 20.08
C ASP A 91 2.65 4.04 18.86
N VAL A 92 1.65 3.19 19.09
CA VAL A 92 0.70 2.75 18.06
C VAL A 92 -0.43 3.77 18.00
N ASP A 93 -0.70 4.34 16.83
CA ASP A 93 -1.80 5.30 16.67
C ASP A 93 -3.07 4.57 16.20
N PRO A 94 -4.10 4.44 17.05
CA PRO A 94 -5.30 3.67 16.75
C PRO A 94 -6.22 4.33 15.71
N VAL A 95 -5.93 5.56 15.26
CA VAL A 95 -6.79 6.33 14.35
C VAL A 95 -6.11 6.52 13.00
N PHE A 96 -4.80 6.80 12.99
CA PHE A 96 -4.08 7.17 11.77
C PHE A 96 -3.32 6.02 11.12
N ASP A 97 -2.96 4.98 11.88
CA ASP A 97 -2.25 3.84 11.30
C ASP A 97 -3.22 2.96 10.51
N ASN A 98 -2.87 2.65 9.27
CA ASN A 98 -3.42 1.48 8.62
C ASN A 98 -2.79 0.22 9.22
N HIS A 99 -3.31 -0.19 10.38
CA HIS A 99 -2.71 -1.25 11.20
C HIS A 99 -2.40 -2.54 10.42
N PHE A 100 -3.17 -2.87 9.38
CA PHE A 100 -2.87 -4.02 8.53
C PHE A 100 -1.56 -3.84 7.74
N ALA A 101 -1.40 -2.74 7.01
CA ALA A 101 -0.20 -2.48 6.22
C ALA A 101 1.02 -2.31 7.14
N HIS A 102 0.85 -1.53 8.20
CA HIS A 102 1.88 -1.23 9.20
C HIS A 102 2.39 -2.49 9.90
N PHE A 103 1.49 -3.34 10.40
CA PHE A 103 1.84 -4.62 11.01
C PHE A 103 2.61 -5.54 10.05
N MET A 104 2.22 -5.57 8.78
CA MET A 104 2.87 -6.42 7.79
C MET A 104 4.32 -5.97 7.52
N GLN A 105 4.59 -4.67 7.57
CA GLN A 105 5.95 -4.14 7.52
C GLN A 105 6.76 -4.57 8.74
N HIS A 106 6.23 -4.38 9.95
CA HIS A 106 6.92 -4.78 11.19
C HIS A 106 7.21 -6.28 11.26
N LYS A 107 6.31 -7.12 10.73
CA LYS A 107 6.53 -8.57 10.59
C LYS A 107 7.73 -8.86 9.69
N ARG A 108 7.92 -8.11 8.61
CA ARG A 108 9.09 -8.20 7.73
C ARG A 108 10.34 -7.73 8.45
N ASP A 109 10.27 -6.62 9.17
CA ASP A 109 11.40 -6.05 9.92
C ASP A 109 11.91 -7.02 10.99
N ALA A 110 10.99 -7.72 11.68
CA ALA A 110 11.31 -8.74 12.67
C ALA A 110 12.05 -9.96 12.08
N GLN A 111 12.01 -10.15 10.76
CA GLN A 111 12.74 -11.21 10.07
C GLN A 111 14.16 -10.79 9.64
N THR A 112 14.50 -9.51 9.75
CA THR A 112 15.83 -9.00 9.35
C THR A 112 16.92 -9.41 10.33
N ASP A 113 18.15 -9.52 9.83
CA ASP A 113 19.33 -9.75 10.66
C ASP A 113 19.60 -8.58 11.62
N LYS A 114 19.28 -7.35 11.20
CA LYS A 114 19.37 -6.15 12.05
C LYS A 114 18.57 -6.36 13.33
N PHE A 115 17.32 -6.80 13.20
CA PHE A 115 16.47 -7.08 14.35
C PHE A 115 16.95 -8.29 15.16
N ARG A 116 17.28 -9.40 14.48
CA ARG A 116 17.67 -10.66 15.15
C ARG A 116 18.92 -10.53 16.02
N LYS A 117 19.82 -9.62 15.66
CA LYS A 117 21.05 -9.33 16.43
C LYS A 117 20.80 -8.47 17.67
N LYS A 118 19.63 -7.83 17.80
CA LYS A 118 19.32 -7.01 18.97
C LYS A 118 19.12 -7.89 20.24
N PRO A 119 19.42 -7.35 21.43
CA PRO A 119 19.20 -8.05 22.69
C PRO A 119 17.76 -8.55 22.83
N PRO A 120 17.51 -9.68 23.52
CA PRO A 120 16.16 -10.22 23.72
C PRO A 120 15.17 -9.19 24.31
N GLN A 121 15.63 -8.32 25.21
CA GLN A 121 14.80 -7.27 25.81
C GLN A 121 14.32 -6.26 24.76
N ILE A 122 15.20 -5.83 23.87
CA ILE A 122 14.88 -4.90 22.78
C ILE A 122 13.91 -5.56 21.79
N ARG A 123 14.14 -6.84 21.45
CA ARG A 123 13.22 -7.58 20.59
C ARG A 123 11.83 -7.75 21.23
N ALA A 124 11.76 -7.91 22.54
CA ALA A 124 10.49 -7.99 23.27
C ALA A 124 9.70 -6.68 23.19
N LEU A 125 10.36 -5.52 23.30
CA LEU A 125 9.71 -4.20 23.15
C LEU A 125 9.07 -4.04 21.77
N TRP A 126 9.81 -4.35 20.70
CA TRP A 126 9.27 -4.28 19.34
C TRP A 126 8.14 -5.29 19.12
N THR A 127 8.25 -6.47 19.72
CA THR A 127 7.19 -7.49 19.65
C THR A 127 5.92 -6.99 20.34
N GLN A 128 6.04 -6.33 21.50
CA GLN A 128 4.92 -5.72 22.19
C GLN A 128 4.26 -4.61 21.36
N HIS A 129 5.05 -3.73 20.75
CA HIS A 129 4.57 -2.71 19.80
C HIS A 129 3.77 -3.35 18.65
N THR A 130 4.36 -4.35 18.00
CA THR A 130 3.74 -5.06 16.88
C THR A 130 2.43 -5.76 17.28
N LEU A 131 2.33 -6.27 18.52
CA LEU A 131 1.09 -6.82 19.06
C LEU A 131 0.00 -5.77 19.25
N GLY A 132 0.36 -4.51 19.50
CA GLY A 132 -0.59 -3.38 19.58
C GLY A 132 -1.33 -3.15 18.26
N HIS A 133 -0.63 -3.19 17.12
CA HIS A 133 -1.31 -3.14 15.81
C HIS A 133 -2.25 -4.34 15.60
N LEU A 134 -1.84 -5.55 16.00
CA LEU A 134 -2.68 -6.74 15.87
C LEU A 134 -3.95 -6.65 16.73
N GLN A 135 -3.85 -6.11 17.96
CA GLN A 135 -4.99 -5.89 18.84
C GLN A 135 -5.96 -4.87 18.24
N ASN A 136 -5.47 -3.72 17.76
CA ASN A 136 -6.32 -2.73 17.10
C ASN A 136 -7.05 -3.32 15.87
N MET A 137 -6.36 -4.12 15.06
CA MET A 137 -7.01 -4.84 13.95
C MET A 137 -8.13 -5.77 14.42
N GLN A 138 -7.93 -6.49 15.53
CA GLN A 138 -8.95 -7.37 16.11
C GLN A 138 -10.14 -6.57 16.66
N GLU A 139 -9.89 -5.44 17.30
CA GLU A 139 -10.93 -4.55 17.83
C GLU A 139 -11.77 -3.94 16.70
N TRP A 140 -11.14 -3.47 15.62
CA TRP A 140 -11.84 -2.96 14.45
C TRP A 140 -12.68 -4.05 13.79
N ALA A 141 -12.12 -5.25 13.61
CA ALA A 141 -12.86 -6.39 13.08
C ALA A 141 -14.05 -6.77 13.97
N ALA A 142 -13.88 -6.76 15.29
CA ALA A 142 -14.94 -7.04 16.26
C ALA A 142 -16.03 -5.96 16.28
N ALA A 143 -15.66 -4.70 16.07
CA ALA A 143 -16.57 -3.57 15.95
C ALA A 143 -17.33 -3.54 14.60
N GLY A 144 -17.11 -4.52 13.72
CA GLY A 144 -17.76 -4.61 12.43
C GLY A 144 -17.20 -3.63 11.40
N PHE A 145 -16.09 -2.95 11.71
CA PHE A 145 -15.32 -2.23 10.70
C PHE A 145 -14.62 -3.28 9.85
N THR A 146 -15.16 -3.54 8.67
CA THR A 146 -14.43 -4.28 7.65
C THR A 146 -13.26 -3.41 7.23
N VAL A 147 -12.03 -3.85 7.54
CA VAL A 147 -10.83 -3.32 6.88
C VAL A 147 -11.14 -3.40 5.38
N PRO A 148 -11.08 -2.29 4.62
CA PRO A 148 -11.43 -2.30 3.21
C PRO A 148 -10.58 -3.33 2.49
N ARG A 149 -11.13 -4.53 2.31
CA ARG A 149 -10.58 -5.52 1.42
C ARG A 149 -10.83 -4.93 0.05
N GLY A 150 -9.76 -4.50 -0.62
CA GLY A 150 -9.79 -3.83 -1.92
C GLY A 150 -10.93 -4.39 -2.77
N GLY A 151 -11.77 -3.47 -3.24
CA GLY A 151 -13.17 -3.71 -3.60
C GLY A 151 -13.43 -4.98 -4.39
N GLU A 152 -14.62 -5.54 -4.21
CA GLU A 152 -15.17 -6.47 -5.17
C GLU A 152 -14.98 -5.88 -6.58
N PRO A 153 -14.32 -6.59 -7.51
CA PRO A 153 -14.42 -6.20 -8.90
C PRO A 153 -15.92 -6.16 -9.24
N PRO A 154 -16.41 -5.15 -9.96
CA PRO A 154 -17.79 -5.18 -10.43
C PRO A 154 -18.01 -6.51 -11.13
N ASP A 155 -19.16 -7.15 -10.87
CA ASP A 155 -19.56 -8.36 -11.57
C ASP A 155 -19.26 -8.16 -13.05
N VAL A 156 -18.28 -8.91 -13.56
CA VAL A 156 -18.01 -8.95 -14.98
C VAL A 156 -19.19 -9.69 -15.56
N VAL A 157 -20.22 -8.93 -15.93
CA VAL A 157 -21.32 -9.43 -16.76
C VAL A 157 -20.62 -10.06 -17.98
N PRO A 158 -20.78 -11.37 -18.22
CA PRO A 158 -20.21 -11.98 -19.40
C PRO A 158 -20.73 -11.21 -20.61
N ILE A 159 -19.83 -10.61 -21.39
CA ILE A 159 -20.20 -10.08 -22.69
C ILE A 159 -20.47 -11.31 -23.56
N GLU A 160 -21.73 -11.71 -23.62
CA GLU A 160 -22.22 -12.67 -24.60
C GLU A 160 -21.90 -12.11 -25.99
N GLY A 161 -21.06 -12.84 -26.75
CA GLY A 161 -20.82 -12.58 -28.17
C GLY A 161 -19.48 -11.93 -28.53
N ALA A 162 -18.36 -12.47 -28.04
CA ALA A 162 -17.04 -12.23 -28.65
C ALA A 162 -16.76 -13.22 -29.79
N ASP A 163 -17.68 -13.31 -30.75
CA ASP A 163 -17.42 -13.95 -32.04
C ASP A 163 -16.78 -12.90 -32.94
N GLY A 164 -15.44 -12.88 -32.92
CA GLY A 164 -14.64 -11.93 -33.69
C GLY A 164 -14.85 -12.08 -35.20
N LYS A 165 -15.80 -11.31 -35.76
CA LYS A 165 -15.86 -10.94 -37.17
C LYS A 165 -16.41 -9.52 -37.34
N GLY A 166 -15.53 -8.61 -37.78
CA GLY A 166 -15.89 -7.61 -38.79
C GLY A 166 -16.15 -6.18 -38.34
N ASN A 167 -15.44 -5.27 -39.00
CA ASN A 167 -15.76 -3.87 -39.29
C ASN A 167 -15.82 -2.84 -38.15
N THR A 168 -14.68 -2.15 -37.97
CA THR A 168 -14.61 -0.84 -37.34
C THR A 168 -15.27 0.22 -38.24
N ARG A 169 -16.52 0.55 -37.95
CA ARG A 169 -17.11 1.86 -38.25
C ARG A 169 -17.42 2.52 -36.90
N PRO A 170 -16.94 3.75 -36.61
CA PRO A 170 -17.22 4.37 -35.32
C PRO A 170 -18.70 4.75 -35.24
N PRO A 171 -19.44 4.36 -34.20
CA PRO A 171 -20.77 4.90 -33.98
C PRO A 171 -20.67 6.34 -33.46
N GLN A 172 -21.36 7.22 -34.17
CA GLN A 172 -21.62 8.62 -33.82
C GLN A 172 -22.24 8.71 -32.42
N GLY A 173 -21.80 9.75 -31.70
CA GLY A 173 -22.09 9.97 -30.29
C GLY A 173 -23.57 10.05 -29.92
N LYS A 174 -23.85 9.63 -28.68
CA LYS A 174 -25.03 10.04 -27.93
C LYS A 174 -24.55 10.86 -26.73
N LYS A 175 -24.94 12.14 -26.70
CA LYS A 175 -24.81 13.02 -25.52
C LYS A 175 -25.58 12.41 -24.34
N PRO A 176 -25.07 12.49 -23.10
CA PRO A 176 -25.84 12.17 -21.91
C PRO A 176 -27.00 13.17 -21.73
N PRO A 177 -28.18 12.74 -21.25
CA PRO A 177 -29.29 13.63 -20.92
C PRO A 177 -28.95 14.56 -19.77
N GLY A 178 -29.29 15.84 -19.91
CA GLY A 178 -29.08 16.86 -18.89
C GLY A 178 -30.02 16.69 -17.69
N THR A 179 -29.46 16.80 -16.49
CA THR A 179 -30.22 16.86 -15.25
C THR A 179 -30.72 18.30 -15.07
N GLN A 180 -32.03 18.49 -15.27
CA GLN A 180 -32.74 19.70 -14.90
C GLN A 180 -32.78 19.87 -13.38
N GLY A 181 -32.70 21.13 -12.94
CA GLY A 181 -32.45 21.51 -11.57
C GLY A 181 -33.52 21.09 -10.55
N GLN A 182 -33.03 20.71 -9.37
CA GLN A 182 -33.78 20.86 -8.12
C GLN A 182 -33.20 22.05 -7.35
N THR A 183 -34.04 23.07 -7.19
CA THR A 183 -33.82 24.19 -6.28
C THR A 183 -33.93 23.71 -4.84
N ILE A 184 -32.87 23.90 -4.05
CA ILE A 184 -32.88 23.70 -2.59
C ILE A 184 -33.44 24.97 -1.94
N PRO A 185 -34.49 24.91 -1.10
CA PRO A 185 -34.93 26.05 -0.32
C PRO A 185 -34.01 26.27 0.90
N GLY A 186 -33.46 27.48 1.01
CA GLY A 186 -33.17 28.15 2.29
C GLY A 186 -32.08 27.55 3.18
N VAL A 187 -30.82 27.89 2.90
CA VAL A 187 -29.79 27.98 3.95
C VAL A 187 -29.32 29.42 3.99
N LYS A 188 -29.63 30.12 5.10
CA LYS A 188 -29.12 31.46 5.39
C LYS A 188 -27.61 31.39 5.52
N SER A 189 -26.91 32.24 4.77
CA SER A 189 -25.47 32.44 4.87
C SER A 189 -25.05 32.75 6.32
N PRO A 190 -23.98 32.13 6.84
CA PRO A 190 -23.39 32.58 8.09
C PRO A 190 -22.76 33.96 7.88
N GLN A 191 -23.12 34.88 8.76
CA GLN A 191 -22.56 36.23 8.84
C GLN A 191 -21.05 36.13 9.12
N THR A 192 -20.29 36.86 8.30
CA THR A 192 -18.89 37.19 8.53
C THR A 192 -18.72 37.81 9.91
N GLY A 193 -18.02 37.10 10.81
CA GLY A 193 -17.64 37.60 12.12
C GLY A 193 -16.66 38.76 12.00
N GLU A 194 -16.89 39.79 12.82
CA GLU A 194 -16.05 40.97 12.98
C GLU A 194 -14.65 40.63 13.50
N PRO A 195 -13.62 41.44 13.19
CA PRO A 195 -12.29 41.28 13.75
C PRO A 195 -12.25 41.67 15.23
N LEU A 196 -11.68 40.80 16.07
CA LEU A 196 -11.42 41.06 17.49
C LEU A 196 -10.37 42.17 17.66
N GLU A 197 -10.75 43.26 18.33
CA GLU A 197 -9.83 44.31 18.78
C GLU A 197 -8.87 43.81 19.89
N PRO A 198 -7.59 44.27 19.89
CA PRO A 198 -6.64 43.92 20.92
C PRO A 198 -6.87 44.70 22.23
N LYS A 199 -7.06 43.98 23.34
CA LYS A 199 -7.11 44.56 24.69
C LYS A 199 -5.76 45.19 25.06
N LYS A 200 -5.80 46.45 25.48
CA LYS A 200 -4.67 47.16 26.10
C LYS A 200 -4.33 46.58 27.48
N PRO A 201 -3.06 46.66 27.91
CA PRO A 201 -2.63 46.19 29.23
C PRO A 201 -3.10 47.18 30.31
N VAL A 202 -3.61 46.65 31.41
CA VAL A 202 -3.83 47.41 32.64
C VAL A 202 -2.55 47.30 33.48
N VAL A 203 -2.08 48.46 33.92
CA VAL A 203 -0.93 48.72 34.80
C VAL A 203 -1.24 48.31 36.23
#